data_AF-A0AAF0PAQ1-F1
#
_entry.id   AF-A0AAF0PAQ1-F1
#
_cell.length_a   1.000
_cell.length_b   1.000
_cell.length_c   1.000
_cell.angle_alpha   90.00
_cell.angle_beta   90.00
_cell.angle_gamma   90.00
#
_symmetry.space_group_name_H-M   'P 1'
#
loop_
_entity.id
_entity.type
_entity.pdbx_description
1 polymer ?
#
loop_
_entity_poly.entity_id
_entity_poly.type
_entity_poly.pdbx_seq_one_letter_code
_entity_poly.pdbx_strand_id
1 'polypeptide(L)'
;MTSPSTPLSVSTYVEDGARIAAILLVWGAIAAVFAYGIGNVGGPGSLFTAIGPQLGALFALTGLLNAVLYLLYRTVDYWQRVAA
;
A
#
# COMPACT_ATOMS: atom_id res chain seq x y z
N MET A 1 -25.92 25.69 -13.28
CA MET A 1 -24.58 26.00 -13.83
C MET A 1 -23.57 25.44 -12.86
N THR A 2 -22.91 24.34 -13.20
CA THR A 2 -21.80 23.79 -12.40
C THR A 2 -20.59 24.67 -12.62
N SER A 3 -20.16 25.40 -11.59
CA SER A 3 -18.87 26.09 -11.59
C SER A 3 -17.76 25.12 -12.00
N PRO A 4 -16.75 25.51 -12.80
CA PRO A 4 -15.62 24.64 -13.06
C PRO A 4 -14.97 24.33 -11.71
N SER A 5 -14.86 23.04 -11.36
CA SER A 5 -14.11 22.61 -10.19
C SER A 5 -12.69 23.17 -10.32
N THR A 6 -12.25 23.98 -9.36
CA THR A 6 -10.90 24.51 -9.34
C THR A 6 -9.94 23.32 -9.39
N PRO A 7 -9.04 23.23 -10.39
CA PRO A 7 -8.15 22.08 -10.50
C PRO A 7 -7.28 21.99 -9.23
N LEU A 8 -7.13 20.78 -8.70
CA LEU A 8 -6.27 20.53 -7.56
C LEU A 8 -4.82 20.94 -7.89
N SER A 9 -4.11 21.44 -6.88
CA SER A 9 -2.71 21.79 -7.05
C SER A 9 -1.87 20.55 -7.35
N VAL A 10 -0.79 20.72 -8.13
CA VAL A 10 0.19 19.65 -8.38
C VAL A 10 0.73 19.06 -7.07
N SER A 11 0.94 19.91 -6.06
CA SER A 11 1.39 19.48 -4.72
C SER A 11 0.45 18.46 -4.08
N THR A 12 -0.86 18.59 -4.30
CA THR A 12 -1.86 17.67 -3.75
C THR A 12 -1.73 16.28 -4.37
N TYR A 13 -1.52 16.19 -5.68
CA TYR A 13 -1.30 14.90 -6.35
C TYR A 13 0.00 14.24 -5.93
N VAL A 14 1.05 15.03 -5.72
CA VAL A 14 2.34 14.54 -5.21
C VAL A 14 2.20 13.99 -3.78
N GLU A 15 1.44 14.67 -2.93
CA GLU A 15 1.17 14.20 -1.56
C GLU A 15 0.38 12.88 -1.56
N ASP A 16 -0.65 12.76 -2.40
CA ASP A 16 -1.44 11.53 -2.52
C ASP A 16 -0.56 10.36 -3.03
N GLY A 17 0.30 10.63 -4.01
CA GLY A 17 1.29 9.66 -4.50
C GLY A 17 2.30 9.25 -3.44
N ALA A 18 2.78 10.19 -2.63
CA ALA A 18 3.71 9.92 -1.53
C ALA A 18 3.06 9.04 -0.45
N ARG A 19 1.78 9.22 -0.16
CA ARG A 19 1.03 8.38 0.79
C ARG A 19 0.91 6.94 0.28
N ILE A 20 0.58 6.75 -0.99
CA ILE A 20 0.55 5.42 -1.62
C ILE A 20 1.94 4.78 -1.57
N ALA A 21 2.98 5.53 -1.95
CA ALA A 21 4.36 5.05 -1.92
C ALA A 21 4.79 4.64 -0.50
N ALA A 22 4.43 5.42 0.52
CA ALA A 22 4.73 5.10 1.91
C ALA A 22 4.03 3.81 2.37
N ILE A 23 2.75 3.62 2.03
CA ILE A 23 2.01 2.37 2.31
C ILE A 23 2.74 1.19 1.68
N LEU A 24 3.03 1.26 0.38
CA LEU A 24 3.68 0.17 -0.34
C LEU A 24 5.11 -0.08 0.16
N LEU A 25 5.85 0.97 0.54
CA LEU A 25 7.20 0.86 1.09
C LEU A 25 7.20 0.11 2.42
N VAL A 26 6.33 0.50 3.35
CA VAL A 26 6.26 -0.11 4.69
C VAL A 26 5.88 -1.58 4.58
N TRP A 27 4.81 -1.88 3.86
CA TRP A 27 4.35 -3.26 3.71
C TRP A 27 5.29 -4.09 2.84
N GLY A 28 5.89 -3.50 1.81
CA GLY A 28 6.90 -4.15 0.98
C GLY A 28 8.16 -4.50 1.74
N ALA A 29 8.63 -3.61 2.62
CA ALA A 29 9.77 -3.88 3.50
C ALA A 29 9.47 -5.03 4.46
N ILE A 30 8.31 -5.03 5.10
CA ILE A 30 7.86 -6.14 5.96
C ILE A 30 7.78 -7.43 5.13
N ALA A 31 7.13 -7.41 3.97
CA ALA A 31 7.00 -8.57 3.10
C ALA A 31 8.37 -9.14 2.70
N ALA A 32 9.33 -8.29 2.35
CA ALA A 32 10.68 -8.69 1.98
C ALA A 32 11.43 -9.35 3.16
N VAL A 33 11.27 -8.82 4.38
CA VAL A 33 11.86 -9.43 5.59
C VAL A 33 11.33 -10.84 5.81
N PHE A 34 10.02 -11.05 5.65
CA PHE A 34 9.43 -12.38 5.82
C PHE A 34 9.79 -13.33 4.67
N ALA A 35 9.76 -12.86 3.42
CA ALA A 35 10.03 -13.67 2.25
C ALA A 35 11.50 -14.11 2.15
N TYR A 36 12.44 -13.23 2.49
CA TYR A 36 13.88 -13.44 2.28
C TYR A 36 14.71 -13.50 3.56
N GLY A 37 14.27 -12.85 4.64
CA GLY A 37 14.99 -12.80 5.91
C GLY A 37 14.78 -14.07 6.75
N ILE A 38 13.53 -14.50 6.89
CA ILE A 38 13.15 -15.61 7.78
C ILE A 38 13.64 -16.98 7.30
N GLY A 39 13.87 -17.16 5.99
CA GLY A 39 14.48 -18.38 5.45
C GLY A 39 15.88 -18.68 5.98
N ASN A 40 16.58 -17.66 6.51
CA ASN A 40 17.88 -17.79 7.17
C ASN A 40 17.76 -18.09 8.68
N VAL A 41 16.56 -18.07 9.24
CA VAL A 41 16.27 -18.34 10.65
C VAL A 41 15.84 -19.80 10.78
N GLY A 42 16.81 -20.70 10.94
CA GLY A 42 16.57 -22.14 11.13
C GLY A 42 17.34 -23.03 10.15
N GLY A 43 17.38 -24.33 10.44
CA GLY A 43 18.03 -25.32 9.58
C GLY A 43 17.19 -25.70 8.34
N PRO A 44 17.77 -26.44 7.38
CA PRO A 44 17.04 -26.97 6.23
C PRO A 44 15.81 -27.77 6.66
N GLY A 45 14.64 -27.42 6.11
CA GLY A 45 13.36 -28.08 6.46
C GLY A 45 12.65 -27.53 7.69
N SER A 46 13.13 -26.42 8.27
CA SER A 46 12.45 -25.77 9.40
C SER A 46 11.10 -25.15 8.99
N LEU A 47 10.18 -25.03 9.96
CA LEU A 47 8.89 -24.34 9.77
C LEU A 47 9.08 -22.93 9.20
N PHE A 48 10.13 -22.21 9.62
CA PHE A 48 10.44 -20.87 9.15
C PHE A 48 10.72 -20.80 7.65
N THR A 49 11.37 -21.83 7.09
CA THR A 49 11.64 -21.94 5.65
C THR A 49 10.35 -22.16 4.85
N ALA A 50 9.35 -22.83 5.44
CA ALA A 50 8.06 -23.04 4.80
C ALA A 50 7.11 -21.84 4.92
N ILE A 51 7.04 -21.22 6.12
CA ILE A 51 6.05 -20.16 6.41
C ILE A 51 6.50 -18.75 5.99
N GLY A 52 7.81 -18.49 5.94
CA GLY A 52 8.37 -17.18 5.63
C GLY A 52 7.82 -16.57 4.32
N PRO A 53 7.90 -17.29 3.19
CA PRO A 53 7.36 -16.81 1.91
C PRO A 53 5.86 -16.54 1.92
N GLN A 54 5.08 -17.36 2.65
CA GLN A 54 3.63 -17.22 2.74
C GLN A 54 3.24 -15.98 3.55
N LEU A 55 3.94 -15.73 4.67
CA LEU A 55 3.78 -14.51 5.45
C LEU A 55 4.21 -13.28 4.63
N GLY A 56 5.31 -13.38 3.88
CA GLY A 56 5.74 -12.32 2.97
C GLY A 56 4.66 -11.97 1.94
N ALA A 57 4.06 -12.97 1.30
CA ALA A 57 2.95 -12.78 0.36
C ALA A 57 1.71 -12.15 1.03
N LEU A 58 1.38 -12.57 2.25
CA LEU A 58 0.26 -12.00 3.02
C LEU A 58 0.48 -10.51 3.33
N PHE A 59 1.69 -10.13 3.71
CA PHE A 59 2.04 -8.73 3.97
C PHE A 59 2.03 -7.89 2.70
N ALA A 60 2.54 -8.43 1.59
CA ALA A 60 2.48 -7.75 0.29
C ALA A 60 1.02 -7.51 -0.15
N LEU A 61 0.16 -8.52 -0.03
CA LEU A 61 -1.27 -8.40 -0.34
C LEU A 61 -1.95 -7.38 0.57
N THR A 62 -1.62 -7.38 1.86
CA THR A 62 -2.14 -6.41 2.83
C THR A 62 -1.74 -4.98 2.45
N GLY A 63 -0.48 -4.76 2.03
CA GLY A 63 -0.02 -3.47 1.55
C GLY A 63 -0.72 -2.99 0.29
N LEU A 64 -0.89 -3.89 -0.67
CA LEU A 64 -1.65 -3.62 -1.89
C LEU A 64 -3.10 -3.24 -1.56
N LEU A 65 -3.76 -3.99 -0.69
CA LEU A 65 -5.13 -3.71 -0.28
C LEU A 65 -5.24 -2.34 0.41
N ASN A 66 -4.31 -1.99 1.30
CA ASN A 66 -4.28 -0.67 1.94
C ASN A 66 -4.10 0.46 0.93
N ALA A 67 -3.23 0.30 -0.06
CA ALA A 67 -3.04 1.28 -1.12
C ALA A 67 -4.32 1.46 -1.96
N VAL A 68 -5.00 0.36 -2.29
CA VAL A 68 -6.29 0.39 -3.00
C VAL A 68 -7.37 1.05 -2.16
N LEU A 69 -7.50 0.73 -0.87
CA LEU A 69 -8.47 1.36 0.04
C LEU A 69 -8.24 2.87 0.14
N TYR A 70 -6.98 3.29 0.23
CA TYR A 70 -6.63 4.72 0.22
C TYR A 70 -7.04 5.39 -1.10
N LEU A 71 -6.79 4.74 -2.24
CA LEU A 71 -7.19 5.26 -3.56
C LEU A 71 -8.71 5.38 -3.68
N LEU A 72 -9.47 4.40 -3.21
CA LEU A 72 -10.93 4.42 -3.21
C LEU A 72 -11.47 5.54 -2.30
N TYR A 73 -10.94 5.65 -1.09
CA TYR A 73 -11.27 6.76 -0.18
C TYR A 73 -11.03 8.11 -0.85
N ARG A 74 -9.87 8.28 -1.49
CA ARG A 74 -9.52 9.53 -2.17
C ARG A 74 -10.42 9.84 -3.36
N THR A 75 -10.82 8.81 -4.10
CA THR A 75 -11.78 8.93 -5.20
C THR A 75 -13.14 9.42 -4.69
N VAL A 76 -13.64 8.83 -3.60
CA VAL A 76 -14.92 9.24 -3.00
C VAL A 76 -14.86 10.67 -2.47
N ASP A 77 -13.79 11.02 -1.74
CA ASP A 77 -13.56 12.38 -1.23
C ASP A 77 -13.49 13.42 -2.36
N TYR A 78 -12.85 13.10 -3.48
CA TYR A 78 -12.86 13.96 -4.66
C TYR A 78 -14.27 14.20 -5.20
N TRP A 79 -15.06 13.14 -5.39
CA TRP A 79 -16.44 13.28 -5.87
C TRP A 79 -17.33 14.06 -4.90
N GLN A 80 -17.18 13.87 -3.59
CA GLN A 80 -17.93 14.63 -2.58
C GLN A 80 -17.60 16.13 -2.62
N ARG A 81 -16.33 16.50 -2.83
CA ARG A 81 -15.91 17.91 -2.96
C ARG A 81 -16.40 18.57 -4.25
N VAL A 82 -16.59 17.79 -5.32
CA VAL A 82 -17.10 18.30 -6.60
C VAL A 82 -18.63 18.40 -6.60
N ALA A 83 -19.31 17.54 -5.85
CA ALA A 83 -20.78 17.51 -5.77
C ALA A 83 -21.37 18.53 -4.77
N ALA A 84 -20.56 19.04 -3.84
CA ALA A 84 -20.94 20.06 -2.85
C ALA A 84 -20.72 21.48 -3.38
#